data_AF-A0A821FQ31-F1
#
_entry.id   AF-A0A821FQ31-F1
#
_cell.length_a   1.000
_cell.length_b   1.000
_cell.length_c   1.000
_cell.angle_alpha   90.00
_cell.angle_beta   90.00
_cell.angle_gamma   90.00
#
_symmetry.space_group_name_H-M   'P 1'
#
loop_
_entity.id
_entity.type
_entity.pdbx_description
1 polymer ?
#
loop_
_entity_poly.entity_id
_entity_poly.type
_entity_poly.pdbx_seq_one_letter_code
_entity_poly.pdbx_strand_id
1 'polypeptide(L)'
;MLYGNYDLDMINANQSKHLIIFSSCRLNIFKFIFNYIYMTNDVNNDILEKFNQFQTDFWIEKHWYIEYELSYYSSSIYTVPYTLNSFKLEISTQRYWNQFVNTFLNVTNLTLYHATLKEKTCQYYFPNVVSLTILPPKDTHRPALGTRIIKSLRNIINPF
;
A
#
# COMPACT_ATOMS: atom_id res chain seq x y z
N MET A 1 5.98 32.49 9.50
CA MET A 1 4.57 32.09 9.69
C MET A 1 4.56 30.58 9.82
N LEU A 2 4.35 30.06 11.02
CA LEU A 2 4.47 28.64 11.36
C LEU A 2 3.22 27.90 10.85
N TYR A 3 3.39 27.05 9.83
CA TYR A 3 2.31 26.20 9.34
C TYR A 3 2.26 24.93 10.17
N GLY A 4 1.16 24.77 10.92
CA GLY A 4 0.68 23.55 11.57
C GLY A 4 1.71 22.64 12.25
N ASN A 5 1.74 22.62 13.58
CA ASN A 5 2.30 21.48 14.31
C ASN A 5 1.45 20.23 13.99
N TYR A 6 1.83 19.45 12.98
CA TYR A 6 1.38 18.07 12.86
C TYR A 6 2.18 17.26 13.88
N ASP A 7 1.48 16.55 14.76
CA ASP A 7 2.08 15.70 15.77
C ASP A 7 2.65 14.42 15.11
N LEU A 8 3.83 14.57 14.51
CA LEU A 8 4.58 13.46 13.91
C LEU A 8 5.05 12.44 14.97
N ASP A 9 4.95 12.74 16.26
CA ASP A 9 5.28 11.80 17.33
C ASP A 9 4.20 10.72 17.49
N MET A 10 3.01 10.94 16.92
CA MET A 10 2.02 9.87 16.70
C MET A 10 2.52 8.81 15.70
N ILE A 11 3.48 9.14 14.81
CA ILE A 11 4.10 8.19 13.90
C ILE A 11 5.26 7.51 14.62
N ASN A 12 4.94 6.52 15.45
CA ASN A 12 5.94 5.78 16.22
C ASN A 12 5.89 4.29 15.86
N ALA A 13 6.92 3.83 15.15
CA ALA A 13 7.03 2.44 14.72
C ALA A 13 7.04 1.46 15.91
N ASN A 14 7.67 1.82 17.04
CA ASN A 14 7.72 0.95 18.22
C ASN A 14 6.35 0.82 18.90
N GLN A 15 5.63 1.93 19.08
CA GLN A 15 4.26 1.87 19.60
C GLN A 15 3.34 1.05 18.69
N SER A 16 3.50 1.19 17.37
CA SER A 16 2.78 0.40 16.37
C SER A 16 3.05 -1.10 16.49
N LYS A 17 4.32 -1.49 16.67
CA LYS A 17 4.71 -2.89 16.91
C LYS A 17 4.04 -3.43 18.17
N HIS A 18 4.11 -2.69 19.28
CA HIS A 18 3.46 -3.09 20.53
C HIS A 18 1.96 -3.27 20.37
N LEU A 19 1.29 -2.35 19.68
CA LEU A 19 -0.15 -2.41 19.47
C LEU A 19 -0.53 -3.63 18.63
N ILE A 20 0.24 -3.97 17.61
CA ILE A 20 -0.01 -5.17 16.78
C ILE A 20 0.24 -6.47 17.54
N ILE A 21 1.30 -6.54 18.35
CA ILE A 21 1.54 -7.69 19.24
C ILE A 21 0.37 -7.87 20.20
N PHE A 22 -0.08 -6.77 20.82
CA PHE A 22 -1.15 -6.79 21.82
C PHE A 22 -2.52 -7.09 21.22
N SER A 23 -2.79 -6.63 19.99
CA SER A 23 -4.07 -6.78 19.30
C SER A 23 -4.38 -8.21 18.85
N SER A 24 -3.49 -9.18 19.14
CA SER A 24 -3.73 -10.63 19.05
C SER A 24 -4.37 -11.08 17.73
N CYS A 25 -3.57 -11.26 16.67
CA CYS A 25 -3.85 -11.96 15.39
C CYS A 25 -5.18 -11.70 14.64
N ARG A 26 -6.10 -10.89 15.16
CA ARG A 26 -7.45 -10.63 14.60
C ARG A 26 -7.47 -9.37 13.75
N LEU A 27 -6.38 -8.61 13.78
CA LEU A 27 -6.28 -7.35 13.06
C LEU A 27 -5.83 -7.64 11.62
N ASN A 28 -6.74 -7.43 10.68
CA ASN A 28 -6.50 -7.73 9.26
C ASN A 28 -5.76 -6.60 8.54
N ILE A 29 -5.90 -5.36 8.99
CA ILE A 29 -5.21 -4.18 8.44
C ILE A 29 -4.97 -3.22 9.60
N PHE A 30 -3.73 -2.76 9.76
CA PHE A 30 -3.41 -1.67 10.65
C PHE A 30 -2.98 -0.46 9.83
N LYS A 31 -3.72 0.65 9.91
CA LYS A 31 -3.49 1.84 9.08
C LYS A 31 -3.49 3.09 9.94
N PHE A 32 -2.47 3.91 9.77
CA PHE A 32 -2.47 5.28 10.24
C PHE A 32 -2.70 6.25 9.09
N ILE A 33 -3.52 7.26 9.32
CA ILE A 33 -3.82 8.32 8.35
C ILE A 33 -3.52 9.65 9.03
N PHE A 34 -2.71 10.46 8.37
CA PHE A 34 -2.33 11.79 8.80
C PHE A 34 -2.83 12.77 7.76
N ASN A 35 -3.55 13.78 8.20
CA ASN A 35 -4.06 14.83 7.34
C ASN A 35 -3.27 16.11 7.62
N TYR A 36 -2.96 16.86 6.57
CA TYR A 36 -2.30 18.17 6.63
C TYR A 36 -2.97 19.13 5.65
N ILE A 37 -2.75 20.43 5.87
CA ILE A 37 -3.41 21.48 5.07
C ILE A 37 -2.90 21.45 3.63
N TYR A 38 -1.59 21.31 3.44
CA TYR A 38 -0.96 21.06 2.15
C TYR A 38 0.42 20.42 2.33
N MET A 39 0.83 19.57 1.38
CA MET A 39 2.16 18.99 1.37
C MET A 39 3.21 20.04 0.97
N THR A 40 4.21 20.27 1.83
CA THR A 40 5.47 20.91 1.43
C THR A 40 6.58 19.87 1.27
N ASN A 41 7.70 20.26 0.67
CA ASN A 41 8.87 19.39 0.58
C ASN A 41 9.40 19.00 1.97
N ASP A 42 9.38 19.93 2.93
CA ASP A 42 9.82 19.68 4.30
C ASP A 42 8.90 18.65 4.98
N VAL A 43 7.57 18.82 4.86
CA VAL A 43 6.58 17.86 5.38
C VAL A 43 6.77 16.47 4.78
N ASN A 44 7.04 16.41 3.47
CA ASN A 44 7.28 15.15 2.78
C ASN A 44 8.53 14.45 3.34
N ASN A 45 9.63 15.18 3.53
CA ASN A 45 10.86 14.63 4.07
C ASN A 45 10.67 14.11 5.51
N ASP A 46 10.01 14.89 6.37
CA ASP A 46 9.76 14.51 7.77
C ASP A 46 8.88 13.25 7.87
N ILE A 47 7.83 13.17 7.05
CA ILE A 47 6.94 12.00 6.99
C ILE A 47 7.70 10.77 6.48
N LEU A 48 8.49 10.93 5.41
CA LEU A 48 9.30 9.84 4.86
C LEU A 48 10.34 9.34 5.87
N GLU A 49 10.96 10.23 6.64
CA GLU A 49 11.88 9.86 7.72
C GLU A 49 11.16 9.00 8.77
N LYS A 50 9.97 9.41 9.20
CA LYS A 50 9.16 8.63 10.15
C LYS A 50 8.71 7.30 9.56
N PHE A 51 8.30 7.26 8.29
CA PHE A 51 7.90 6.02 7.62
C PHE A 51 9.07 5.05 7.44
N ASN A 52 10.30 5.53 7.24
CA ASN A 52 11.49 4.69 7.19
C ASN A 52 11.73 3.91 8.50
N GLN A 53 11.27 4.41 9.65
CA GLN A 53 11.37 3.69 10.92
C GLN A 53 10.55 2.39 10.95
N PHE A 54 9.60 2.23 10.02
CA PHE A 54 8.83 1.01 9.87
C PHE A 54 9.61 -0.05 9.08
N GLN A 55 10.70 0.26 8.37
CA GLN A 55 11.51 -0.73 7.66
C GLN A 55 12.39 -1.55 8.61
N THR A 56 11.77 -2.48 9.34
CA THR A 56 12.45 -3.38 10.27
C THR A 56 12.04 -4.84 10.05
N ASP A 57 12.90 -5.77 10.40
CA ASP A 57 12.67 -7.21 10.22
C ASP A 57 11.45 -7.75 10.99
N PHE A 58 10.98 -7.03 12.01
CA PHE A 58 9.77 -7.37 12.76
C PHE A 58 8.56 -7.70 11.86
N TRP A 59 8.34 -6.90 10.81
CA TRP A 59 7.17 -7.08 9.93
C TRP A 59 7.32 -8.34 9.08
N ILE A 60 8.56 -8.61 8.67
CA ILE A 60 8.91 -9.83 7.93
C ILE A 60 8.64 -11.06 8.79
N GLU A 61 9.12 -11.09 10.03
CA GLU A 61 8.91 -12.20 10.96
C GLU A 61 7.44 -12.46 11.26
N LYS A 62 6.60 -11.41 11.23
CA LYS A 62 5.15 -11.55 11.41
C LYS A 62 4.42 -11.98 10.15
N HIS A 63 5.09 -12.04 8.99
CA HIS A 63 4.47 -12.18 7.66
C HIS A 63 3.54 -11.00 7.32
N TRP A 64 3.99 -9.77 7.55
CA TRP A 64 3.28 -8.54 7.20
C TRP A 64 4.12 -7.72 6.21
N TYR A 65 3.46 -7.04 5.27
CA TYR A 65 4.09 -6.02 4.44
C TYR A 65 3.66 -4.62 4.86
N ILE A 66 4.47 -3.64 4.45
CA ILE A 66 4.25 -2.22 4.74
C ILE A 66 4.08 -1.49 3.43
N GLU A 67 3.04 -0.68 3.38
CA GLU A 67 2.80 0.27 2.30
C GLU A 67 2.55 1.64 2.91
N TYR A 68 2.81 2.65 2.09
CA TYR A 68 2.47 4.01 2.43
C TYR A 68 1.90 4.73 1.21
N GLU A 69 1.12 5.76 1.49
CA GLU A 69 0.52 6.62 0.48
C GLU A 69 0.84 8.06 0.86
N LEU A 70 1.27 8.84 -0.13
CA LEU A 70 1.53 10.27 0.01
C LEU A 70 0.61 11.01 -0.96
N SER A 71 -0.17 11.95 -0.45
CA SER A 71 -1.03 12.81 -1.25
C SER A 71 -0.80 14.29 -0.92
N TYR A 72 -1.50 15.19 -1.61
CA TYR A 72 -1.36 16.62 -1.34
C TYR A 72 -1.97 17.06 0.01
N TYR A 73 -2.88 16.26 0.58
CA TYR A 73 -3.62 16.62 1.80
C TYR A 73 -3.48 15.59 2.93
N SER A 74 -2.91 14.43 2.63
CA SER A 74 -2.77 13.37 3.61
C SER A 74 -1.68 12.38 3.25
N SER A 75 -1.11 11.77 4.27
CA SER A 75 -0.20 10.65 4.15
C SER A 75 -0.71 9.50 5.00
N SER A 76 -0.47 8.27 4.57
CA SER A 76 -0.83 7.10 5.36
C SER A 76 0.26 6.05 5.29
N ILE A 77 0.44 5.31 6.38
CA ILE A 77 1.27 4.10 6.41
C ILE A 77 0.43 2.99 7.00
N TYR A 78 0.51 1.81 6.39
CA TYR A 78 -0.27 0.68 6.85
C TYR A 78 0.48 -0.63 6.67
N THR A 79 0.21 -1.53 7.60
CA THR A 79 0.79 -2.86 7.65
C THR A 79 -0.33 -3.88 7.43
N VAL A 80 -0.07 -4.86 6.55
CA VAL A 80 -1.07 -5.86 6.15
C VAL A 80 -0.44 -7.26 6.21
N PRO A 81 -1.11 -8.26 6.81
CA PRO A 81 -0.64 -9.63 6.81
C PRO A 81 -0.70 -10.27 5.41
N TYR A 82 0.29 -11.09 5.06
CA TYR A 82 0.33 -11.91 3.84
C TYR A 82 -0.67 -13.07 3.86
N THR A 83 -1.40 -13.29 4.96
CA THR A 83 -2.38 -14.38 5.10
C THR A 83 -3.73 -14.06 4.45
N LEU A 84 -3.93 -12.86 3.93
CA LEU A 84 -5.18 -12.48 3.27
C LEU A 84 -5.30 -13.17 1.92
N ASN A 85 -6.43 -13.86 1.72
CA ASN A 85 -6.79 -14.45 0.43
C ASN A 85 -7.37 -13.44 -0.57
N SER A 86 -7.76 -12.26 -0.07
CA SER A 86 -8.27 -11.14 -0.86
C SER A 86 -7.32 -9.95 -0.75
N PHE A 87 -6.94 -9.38 -1.90
CA PHE A 87 -6.10 -8.19 -1.96
C PHE A 87 -6.78 -7.10 -2.77
N LYS A 88 -6.72 -5.87 -2.28
CA LYS A 88 -7.19 -4.68 -2.99
C LYS A 88 -6.01 -3.73 -3.20
N LEU A 89 -5.61 -3.55 -4.45
CA LEU A 89 -4.54 -2.62 -4.79
C LEU A 89 -5.12 -1.21 -4.93
N GLU A 90 -4.87 -0.34 -3.96
CA GLU A 90 -5.31 1.06 -3.99
C GLU A 90 -4.46 1.88 -4.98
N ILE A 91 -4.95 3.08 -5.30
CA ILE A 91 -4.25 4.05 -6.17
C ILE A 91 -3.19 4.76 -5.32
N SER A 92 -2.10 5.25 -5.92
CA SER A 92 -1.09 6.11 -5.26
C SER A 92 -0.31 5.48 -4.09
N THR A 93 -0.40 4.17 -3.90
CA THR A 93 0.33 3.46 -2.85
C THR A 93 1.76 3.16 -3.29
N GLN A 94 2.72 3.72 -2.56
CA GLN A 94 4.11 3.31 -2.64
C GLN A 94 4.36 2.16 -1.67
N ARG A 95 5.06 1.15 -2.15
CA ARG A 95 5.48 0.02 -1.33
C ARG A 95 6.96 0.13 -1.05
N TYR A 96 7.33 0.00 0.21
CA TYR A 96 8.73 -0.21 0.53
C TYR A 96 9.16 -1.57 -0.01
N TRP A 97 10.21 -1.56 -0.85
CA TRP A 97 10.73 -2.78 -1.46
C TRP A 97 11.15 -3.75 -0.36
N ASN A 98 10.40 -4.83 -0.22
CA ASN A 98 10.80 -5.97 0.59
C ASN A 98 11.43 -7.00 -0.34
N GLN A 99 12.59 -7.53 0.01
CA GLN A 99 13.36 -8.48 -0.81
C GLN A 99 12.68 -9.86 -0.99
N PHE A 100 11.43 -10.03 -0.55
CA PHE A 100 10.72 -11.30 -0.62
C PHE A 100 10.13 -11.54 -2.01
N VAL A 101 10.71 -12.52 -2.69
CA VAL A 101 10.10 -13.21 -3.82
C VAL A 101 8.93 -14.05 -3.27
N ASN A 102 7.73 -13.93 -3.86
CA ASN A 102 6.52 -14.71 -3.56
C ASN A 102 5.60 -14.25 -2.40
N THR A 103 5.49 -12.95 -2.15
CA THR A 103 4.64 -12.40 -1.08
C THR A 103 3.13 -12.59 -1.23
N PHE A 104 2.61 -12.88 -2.43
CA PHE A 104 1.17 -12.97 -2.70
C PHE A 104 0.67 -14.37 -3.06
N LEU A 105 1.38 -15.42 -2.64
CA LEU A 105 0.97 -16.81 -2.90
C LEU A 105 -0.44 -17.13 -2.38
N ASN A 106 -0.86 -16.50 -1.28
CA ASN A 106 -2.17 -16.78 -0.69
C ASN A 106 -3.31 -15.99 -1.35
N VAL A 107 -3.00 -14.98 -2.17
CA VAL A 107 -4.01 -14.12 -2.79
C VAL A 107 -4.66 -14.87 -3.94
N THR A 108 -5.94 -15.19 -3.77
CA THR A 108 -6.78 -15.85 -4.78
C THR A 108 -7.82 -14.90 -5.37
N ASN A 109 -8.19 -13.85 -4.63
CA ASN A 109 -9.13 -12.82 -5.05
C ASN A 109 -8.43 -11.46 -5.13
N LEU A 110 -8.38 -10.86 -6.31
CA LEU A 110 -7.70 -9.59 -6.55
C LEU A 110 -8.69 -8.52 -7.01
N THR A 111 -8.67 -7.37 -6.34
CA THR A 111 -9.40 -6.16 -6.76
C THR A 111 -8.40 -5.07 -7.15
N LEU A 112 -8.52 -4.56 -8.38
CA LEU A 112 -7.65 -3.52 -8.93
C LEU A 112 -8.47 -2.29 -9.30
N TYR A 113 -7.95 -1.09 -9.07
CA TYR A 113 -8.50 0.09 -9.73
C TYR A 113 -7.92 0.24 -11.11
N HIS A 114 -8.76 0.71 -12.04
CA HIS A 114 -8.35 1.00 -13.40
C HIS A 114 -7.15 1.97 -13.48
N ALA A 115 -7.06 2.93 -12.56
CA ALA A 115 -5.94 3.88 -12.52
C ALA A 115 -4.60 3.19 -12.24
N THR A 116 -4.58 2.18 -11.38
CA THR A 116 -3.34 1.47 -11.02
C THR A 116 -2.76 0.66 -12.18
N LEU A 117 -3.60 0.25 -13.14
CA LEU A 117 -3.16 -0.46 -14.34
C LEU A 117 -2.45 0.46 -15.36
N LYS A 118 -2.58 1.78 -15.21
CA LYS A 118 -1.88 2.77 -16.07
C LYS A 118 -0.49 3.11 -15.53
N GLU A 119 -0.19 2.80 -14.28
CA GLU A 119 1.10 3.10 -13.67
C GLU A 119 2.18 2.13 -14.18
N LYS A 120 3.29 2.69 -14.67
CA LYS A 120 4.41 1.91 -15.25
C LYS A 120 5.18 1.07 -14.22
N THR A 121 4.94 1.29 -12.93
CA THR A 121 5.76 0.83 -11.81
C THR A 121 5.09 -0.26 -10.98
N CYS A 122 4.09 -0.95 -11.51
CA CYS A 122 3.42 -2.02 -10.78
C CYS A 122 4.39 -3.21 -10.57
N GLN A 123 5.05 -3.25 -9.41
CA GLN A 123 5.99 -4.29 -8.97
C GLN A 123 5.26 -5.49 -8.32
N TYR A 124 3.96 -5.61 -8.54
CA TYR A 124 3.13 -6.61 -7.88
C TYR A 124 3.00 -7.83 -8.78
N TYR A 125 3.21 -9.02 -8.20
CA TYR A 125 2.98 -10.29 -8.87
C TYR A 125 2.12 -11.20 -7.99
N PHE A 126 0.98 -11.66 -8.51
CA PHE A 126 0.01 -12.49 -7.83
C PHE A 126 -0.16 -13.82 -8.58
N PRO A 127 0.59 -14.88 -8.21
CA PRO A 127 0.67 -16.12 -8.99
C PRO A 127 -0.59 -16.98 -8.96
N ASN A 128 -1.43 -16.85 -7.92
CA ASN A 128 -2.52 -17.79 -7.63
C ASN A 128 -3.91 -17.14 -7.73
N VAL A 129 -4.05 -16.03 -8.47
CA VAL A 129 -5.33 -15.33 -8.63
C VAL A 129 -6.28 -16.16 -9.49
N VAL A 130 -7.44 -16.47 -8.92
CA VAL A 130 -8.54 -17.17 -9.61
C VAL A 130 -9.75 -16.26 -9.85
N SER A 131 -9.84 -15.14 -9.11
CA SER A 131 -10.92 -14.14 -9.23
C SER A 131 -10.32 -12.74 -9.33
N LEU A 132 -10.73 -11.99 -10.36
CA LEU A 132 -10.25 -10.64 -10.64
C LEU A 132 -11.43 -9.68 -10.79
N THR A 133 -11.43 -8.60 -9.99
CA THR A 133 -12.36 -7.48 -10.11
C THR A 133 -11.60 -6.22 -10.50
N ILE A 134 -12.06 -5.53 -11.55
CA ILE A 134 -11.51 -4.23 -11.95
C ILE A 134 -12.54 -3.15 -11.66
N LEU A 135 -12.20 -2.25 -10.73
CA LEU A 135 -13.03 -1.11 -10.38
C LEU A 135 -12.84 0.02 -11.41
N PRO A 136 -13.92 0.68 -11.85
CA PRO A 136 -13.85 1.78 -12.80
C PRO A 136 -13.05 2.96 -12.22
N PRO A 137 -12.55 3.88 -13.07
CA PRO A 137 -12.03 5.15 -12.59
C PRO A 137 -13.13 5.89 -11.81
N LYS A 138 -12.73 6.69 -10.82
CA LYS A 138 -13.67 7.59 -10.12
C LYS A 138 -14.25 8.65 -11.06
N ASP A 139 -13.54 8.96 -12.15
CA ASP A 139 -14.01 9.88 -13.19
C ASP A 139 -14.82 9.15 -14.26
N THR A 140 -15.98 9.71 -14.61
CA THR A 140 -17.08 9.14 -15.41
C THR A 140 -16.75 8.73 -16.85
N HIS A 141 -15.51 8.85 -17.29
CA HIS A 141 -15.11 8.36 -18.61
C HIS A 141 -14.84 6.86 -18.56
N ARG A 142 -15.79 6.07 -19.09
CA ARG A 142 -15.63 4.64 -19.36
C ARG A 142 -14.31 4.41 -20.10
N PRO A 143 -13.28 3.86 -19.44
CA PRO A 143 -12.05 3.61 -20.14
C PRO A 143 -12.22 2.33 -20.96
N ALA A 144 -11.88 2.40 -22.25
CA ALA A 144 -11.70 1.19 -23.03
C ALA A 144 -10.54 0.39 -22.44
N LEU A 145 -10.70 -0.94 -22.33
CA LEU A 145 -9.64 -1.89 -22.03
C LEU A 145 -8.64 -1.91 -23.19
N GLY A 146 -7.78 -0.89 -23.23
CA GLY A 146 -6.73 -0.74 -24.23
C GLY A 146 -5.61 -1.76 -24.02
N THR A 147 -4.83 -1.99 -25.08
CA THR A 147 -3.69 -2.92 -25.10
C THR A 147 -2.69 -2.70 -23.96
N ARG A 148 -2.51 -1.46 -23.50
CA ARG A 148 -1.65 -1.14 -22.34
C ARG A 148 -2.15 -1.78 -21.05
N ILE A 149 -3.45 -1.73 -20.78
CA ILE A 149 -4.06 -2.28 -19.57
C ILE A 149 -3.95 -3.80 -19.58
N ILE A 150 -4.19 -4.43 -20.74
CA ILE A 150 -4.04 -5.88 -20.92
C ILE A 150 -2.60 -6.31 -20.64
N LYS A 151 -1.61 -5.55 -21.12
CA LYS A 151 -0.18 -5.82 -20.85
C LYS A 151 0.14 -5.69 -19.35
N SER A 152 -0.32 -4.63 -18.69
CA SER A 152 -0.13 -4.46 -17.24
C SER A 152 -0.77 -5.61 -16.46
N LEU A 153 -1.99 -6.03 -16.83
CA LEU A 153 -2.65 -7.17 -16.20
C LEU A 153 -1.83 -8.44 -16.34
N ARG A 154 -1.33 -8.77 -17.55
CA ARG A 154 -0.44 -9.93 -17.74
C ARG A 154 0.75 -9.91 -16.79
N ASN A 155 1.45 -8.78 -16.69
CA ASN A 155 2.60 -8.69 -15.77
C ASN A 155 2.22 -8.94 -14.30
N ILE A 156 1.00 -8.60 -13.90
CA ILE A 156 0.52 -8.70 -12.51
C ILE A 156 0.06 -10.12 -12.16
N ILE A 157 -0.64 -10.81 -13.06
CA ILE A 157 -1.26 -12.12 -12.77
C ILE A 157 -0.60 -13.31 -13.49
N ASN A 158 0.12 -13.07 -14.58
CA ASN A 158 0.82 -14.11 -15.35
C ASN A 158 1.98 -13.53 -16.19
N PRO A 159 3.18 -13.34 -15.60
CA PRO A 159 4.32 -12.70 -16.25
C PRO A 159 4.99 -13.57 -17.33
N PHE A 160 4.43 -14.73 -17.66
CA PHE A 160 4.94 -15.69 -18.65
C PHE A 160 3.94 -15.91 -19.80
#